data_AF-A0A447RN02-F1
#
_entry.id   AF-A0A447RN02-F1
#
_cell.length_a   1.000
_cell.length_b   1.000
_cell.length_c   1.000
_cell.angle_alpha   90.00
_cell.angle_beta   90.00
_cell.angle_gamma   90.00
#
_symmetry.space_group_name_H-M   'P 1'
#
loop_
_entity.id
_entity.type
_entity.pdbx_description
1 polymer ?
#
loop_
_entity_poly.entity_id
_entity_poly.type
_entity_poly.pdbx_seq_one_letter_code
_entity_poly.pdbx_strand_id
1 'polypeptide(L)'
;MRGRYPQHLLNYFARRGFTLDITEADRQALTEGCVDYIGFSYYMSFATKATEDNPLLDYDETTSLVSNPYVKKSDWGWQIDPVGLRYSLNWFWDHYQLPLFIVENGFGAIDVREADGSVNDQYRIDYLSAHIAEMKKAVVEDGVDLMGYTPWGCIDLVSAGTGEMKKRYGFIYVDKDNEGNGTLARSRKKSFAWYQQVIASNGENLS
;
A
#
# COMPACT_ATOMS: atom_id res chain seq x y z
N MET A 1 -0.10 16.31 9.80
CA MET A 1 0.11 16.91 8.45
C MET A 1 0.07 18.44 8.58
N ARG A 2 0.74 19.23 7.72
CA ARG A 2 1.18 20.64 8.01
C ARG A 2 0.09 21.73 8.19
N GLY A 3 -1.20 21.38 8.22
CA GLY A 3 -2.30 22.30 8.55
C GLY A 3 -2.58 23.44 7.55
N ARG A 4 -2.00 23.39 6.36
CA ARG A 4 -2.18 24.42 5.32
C ARG A 4 -1.96 23.86 3.93
N TYR A 5 -2.61 24.46 2.94
CA TYR A 5 -2.34 24.17 1.53
C TYR A 5 -0.94 24.65 1.15
N PRO A 6 -0.16 23.84 0.41
CA PRO A 6 1.10 24.30 -0.15
C PRO A 6 0.85 25.31 -1.28
N GLN A 7 1.73 26.31 -1.41
CA GLN A 7 1.53 27.42 -2.35
C GLN A 7 1.40 26.96 -3.81
N HIS A 8 2.13 25.92 -4.22
CA HIS A 8 2.07 25.41 -5.59
C HIS A 8 0.67 24.89 -5.97
N LEU A 9 -0.10 24.36 -5.01
CA LEU A 9 -1.46 23.86 -5.24
C LEU A 9 -2.44 25.01 -5.44
N LEU A 10 -2.31 26.09 -4.66
CA LEU A 10 -3.11 27.30 -4.84
C LEU A 10 -2.83 27.97 -6.19
N ASN A 11 -1.56 28.00 -6.61
CA ASN A 11 -1.16 28.48 -7.93
C ASN A 11 -1.74 27.60 -9.06
N TYR A 12 -1.77 26.28 -8.86
CA TYR A 12 -2.41 25.35 -9.79
C TYR A 12 -3.91 25.63 -9.93
N PHE A 13 -4.63 25.83 -8.82
CA PHE A 13 -6.06 26.19 -8.85
C PHE A 13 -6.31 27.48 -9.63
N ALA A 14 -5.52 28.53 -9.37
CA ALA A 14 -5.61 29.79 -10.10
C ALA A 14 -5.36 29.60 -11.61
N ARG A 15 -4.33 28.85 -11.99
CA ARG A 15 -4.03 28.51 -13.40
C ARG A 15 -5.15 27.74 -14.09
N ARG A 16 -5.85 26.86 -13.36
CA ARG A 16 -6.96 26.04 -13.89
C ARG A 16 -8.32 26.73 -13.82
N GLY A 17 -8.38 27.94 -13.24
CA GLY A 17 -9.63 28.67 -13.04
C GLY A 17 -10.55 28.05 -11.99
N PHE A 18 -10.01 27.23 -11.08
CA PHE A 18 -10.79 26.66 -9.99
C PHE A 18 -11.04 27.71 -8.92
N THR A 19 -12.32 27.99 -8.66
CA THR A 19 -12.76 28.87 -7.57
C THR A 19 -13.34 28.00 -6.48
N LEU A 20 -12.59 27.83 -5.40
CA LEU A 20 -12.99 27.04 -4.25
C LEU A 20 -13.51 27.98 -3.15
N ASP A 21 -14.58 27.55 -2.48
CA ASP A 21 -15.06 28.21 -1.27
C ASP A 21 -14.18 27.77 -0.09
N ILE A 22 -13.11 28.53 0.18
CA ILE A 22 -12.19 28.30 1.30
C ILE A 22 -12.31 29.48 2.26
N THR A 23 -13.09 29.29 3.32
CA THR A 23 -13.35 30.31 4.33
C THR A 23 -12.18 30.45 5.31
N GLU A 24 -12.18 31.52 6.12
CA GLU A 24 -11.20 31.66 7.21
C GLU A 24 -11.39 30.59 8.28
N ALA A 25 -12.64 30.18 8.54
CA ALA A 25 -12.94 29.10 9.47
C ALA A 25 -12.33 27.76 9.01
N ASP A 26 -12.34 27.48 7.71
CA ASP A 26 -11.69 26.27 7.16
C ASP A 26 -10.18 26.31 7.36
N ARG A 27 -9.55 27.48 7.15
CA ARG A 27 -8.10 27.65 7.34
C ARG A 27 -7.69 27.46 8.79
N GLN A 28 -8.50 27.98 9.71
CA GLN A 28 -8.32 27.77 11.15
C GLN A 28 -8.48 26.29 11.50
N ALA A 29 -9.55 25.64 11.04
CA ALA A 29 -9.82 24.23 11.29
C ALA A 29 -8.69 23.32 10.75
N LEU A 30 -8.14 23.60 9.57
CA LEU A 30 -6.99 22.86 9.03
C LEU A 30 -5.76 22.99 9.90
N THR A 31 -5.50 24.18 10.45
CA THR A 31 -4.34 24.45 11.30
C THR A 31 -4.49 23.74 12.65
N GLU A 32 -5.67 23.83 13.27
CA GLU A 32 -5.97 23.25 14.58
C GLU A 32 -6.19 21.73 14.55
N GLY A 33 -6.64 21.19 13.41
CA GLY A 33 -6.97 19.77 13.21
C GLY A 33 -5.85 18.91 12.63
N CYS A 34 -4.58 19.25 12.90
CA CYS A 34 -3.46 18.46 12.40
C CYS A 34 -3.41 17.07 13.04
N VAL A 35 -3.23 16.03 12.20
CA VAL A 35 -3.11 14.62 12.68
C VAL A 35 -1.83 14.36 13.47
N ASP A 36 -1.91 13.40 14.40
CA ASP A 36 -0.80 12.97 15.27
C ASP A 36 0.18 11.99 14.60
N TYR A 37 -0.28 11.24 13.59
CA TYR A 37 0.53 10.26 12.87
C TYR A 37 0.07 10.15 11.41
N ILE A 38 0.86 9.46 10.57
CA ILE A 38 0.52 9.20 9.16
C ILE A 38 0.30 7.70 8.96
N GLY A 39 -0.97 7.31 8.91
CA GLY A 39 -1.37 6.00 8.40
C GLY A 39 -1.34 5.99 6.87
N PHE A 40 -0.66 5.01 6.26
CA PHE A 40 -0.60 4.89 4.81
C PHE A 40 -0.63 3.45 4.32
N SER A 41 -1.09 3.29 3.07
CA SER A 41 -1.06 2.03 2.32
C SER A 41 0.14 1.99 1.39
N TYR A 42 0.81 0.84 1.29
CA TYR A 42 1.86 0.62 0.29
C TYR A 42 1.64 -0.68 -0.47
N TYR A 43 1.65 -0.62 -1.80
CA TYR A 43 1.50 -1.81 -2.66
C TYR A 43 2.50 -1.85 -3.81
N MET A 44 2.83 -0.69 -4.36
CA MET A 44 3.63 -0.53 -5.57
C MET A 44 4.25 0.86 -5.63
N SER A 45 5.22 1.01 -6.53
CA SER A 45 5.74 2.30 -6.96
C SER A 45 5.34 2.59 -8.40
N PHE A 46 5.42 3.86 -8.79
CA PHE A 46 5.25 4.32 -10.16
C PHE A 46 6.52 5.02 -10.67
N ALA A 47 6.67 5.04 -12.00
CA ALA A 47 7.65 5.86 -12.69
C ALA A 47 6.93 6.85 -13.60
N THR A 48 7.49 8.04 -13.77
CA THR A 48 6.98 9.08 -14.69
C THR A 48 8.08 9.52 -15.63
N LYS A 49 7.69 10.09 -16.77
CA LYS A 49 8.61 10.64 -17.76
C LYS A 49 8.04 11.96 -18.30
N ALA A 50 8.87 12.99 -18.37
CA ALA A 50 8.50 14.25 -19.01
C ALA A 50 8.26 14.04 -20.51
N THR A 51 7.27 14.75 -21.04
CA THR A 51 6.91 14.77 -22.46
C THR A 51 6.90 16.20 -22.97
N GLU A 52 7.19 16.40 -24.26
CA GLU A 52 7.29 17.74 -24.85
C GLU A 52 5.95 18.49 -24.88
N ASP A 53 4.85 17.75 -24.94
CA ASP A 53 3.47 18.27 -24.95
C ASP A 53 2.93 18.65 -23.57
N ASN A 54 3.72 18.47 -22.50
CA ASN A 54 3.38 18.86 -21.13
C ASN A 54 4.39 19.85 -20.51
N PRO A 55 4.53 21.07 -21.08
CA PRO A 55 5.54 22.04 -20.64
C PRO A 55 5.30 22.59 -19.22
N LEU A 56 4.08 22.44 -18.69
CA LEU A 56 3.71 22.88 -17.34
C LEU A 56 3.89 21.78 -16.28
N LEU A 57 4.27 20.56 -16.71
CA LEU A 57 4.44 19.39 -15.85
C LEU A 57 3.19 19.09 -15.01
N ASP A 58 2.00 19.29 -15.59
CA ASP A 58 0.76 18.89 -14.95
C ASP A 58 0.73 17.36 -14.88
N TYR A 59 0.41 16.80 -13.71
CA TYR A 59 0.36 15.35 -13.52
C TYR A 59 -1.04 14.80 -13.80
N ASP A 60 -1.12 13.85 -14.75
CA ASP A 60 -2.31 13.05 -15.03
C ASP A 60 -1.91 11.57 -14.91
N GLU A 61 -2.43 10.89 -13.89
CA GLU A 61 -2.09 9.49 -13.59
C GLU A 61 -2.39 8.54 -14.76
N THR A 62 -3.36 8.86 -15.62
CA THR A 62 -3.74 8.00 -16.74
C THR A 62 -2.76 8.04 -17.92
N THR A 63 -1.96 9.11 -18.01
CA THR A 63 -1.09 9.37 -19.18
C THR A 63 0.38 9.63 -18.80
N SER A 64 0.66 10.05 -17.58
CA SER A 64 2.00 10.44 -17.11
C SER A 64 2.83 9.27 -16.59
N LEU A 65 2.21 8.10 -16.38
CA LEU A 65 2.87 6.91 -15.87
C LEU A 65 3.57 6.11 -16.98
N VAL A 66 4.77 5.64 -16.67
CA VAL A 66 5.52 4.71 -17.52
C VAL A 66 5.87 3.44 -16.73
N SER A 67 6.10 2.33 -17.45
CA SER A 67 6.53 1.09 -16.81
C SER A 67 7.96 1.22 -16.29
N ASN A 68 8.20 0.79 -15.06
CA ASN A 68 9.55 0.61 -14.53
C ASN A 68 10.10 -0.75 -15.02
N PRO A 69 11.17 -0.78 -15.84
CA PRO A 69 11.70 -2.03 -16.40
C PRO A 69 12.52 -2.85 -15.39
N TYR A 70 12.79 -2.32 -14.19
CA TYR A 70 13.64 -2.96 -13.19
C TYR A 70 12.88 -3.81 -12.17
N VAL A 71 11.55 -3.79 -12.21
CA VAL A 71 10.69 -4.48 -11.25
C VAL A 71 9.68 -5.38 -11.94
N LYS A 72 9.29 -6.46 -11.26
CA LYS A 72 8.22 -7.36 -11.71
C LYS A 72 6.84 -6.75 -11.45
N LYS A 73 5.80 -7.38 -11.98
CA LYS A 73 4.39 -7.01 -11.74
C LYS A 73 3.58 -8.23 -11.32
N SER A 74 2.53 -8.01 -10.55
CA SER A 74 1.47 -9.00 -10.30
C SER A 74 0.63 -9.23 -11.57
N ASP A 75 -0.24 -10.23 -11.53
CA ASP A 75 -1.21 -10.52 -12.60
C ASP A 75 -2.19 -9.36 -12.85
N TRP A 76 -2.36 -8.45 -11.88
CA TRP A 76 -3.15 -7.21 -12.02
C TRP A 76 -2.30 -6.00 -12.44
N GLY A 77 -1.06 -6.21 -12.86
CA GLY A 77 -0.16 -5.15 -13.35
C GLY A 77 0.48 -4.29 -12.26
N TRP A 78 0.25 -4.59 -10.98
CA TRP A 78 0.83 -3.83 -9.87
C TRP A 78 2.32 -4.14 -9.73
N GLN A 79 3.17 -3.12 -9.79
CA GLN A 79 4.63 -3.27 -9.70
C GLN A 79 5.06 -3.73 -8.30
N ILE A 80 5.94 -4.73 -8.24
CA ILE A 80 6.45 -5.30 -6.98
C ILE A 80 7.77 -4.63 -6.67
N ASP A 81 7.74 -3.65 -5.76
CA ASP A 81 8.89 -2.83 -5.39
C ASP A 81 9.01 -2.71 -3.86
N PRO A 82 9.63 -3.70 -3.18
CA PRO A 82 9.79 -3.63 -1.73
C PRO A 82 10.69 -2.45 -1.29
N VAL A 83 11.67 -2.05 -2.10
CA VAL A 83 12.58 -0.93 -1.77
C VAL A 83 11.83 0.40 -1.80
N GLY A 84 10.82 0.52 -2.66
CA GLY A 84 9.93 1.66 -2.68
C GLY A 84 9.17 1.88 -1.35
N LEU A 85 8.96 0.85 -0.53
CA LEU A 85 8.41 1.00 0.82
C LEU A 85 9.40 1.72 1.75
N ARG A 86 10.67 1.30 1.75
CA ARG A 86 11.74 1.98 2.50
C ARG A 86 11.88 3.44 2.05
N TYR A 87 11.85 3.67 0.74
CA TYR A 87 11.85 5.02 0.19
C TYR A 87 10.66 5.86 0.70
N SER A 88 9.45 5.30 0.69
CA SER A 88 8.23 6.01 1.12
C SER A 88 8.26 6.34 2.61
N LEU A 89 8.73 5.42 3.45
CA LEU A 89 8.91 5.64 4.89
C LEU A 89 9.86 6.81 5.16
N ASN A 90 11.03 6.82 4.50
CA ASN A 90 12.00 7.91 4.62
C ASN A 90 11.42 9.23 4.09
N TRP A 91 10.72 9.19 2.94
CA TRP A 91 10.10 10.39 2.38
C TRP A 91 9.09 11.01 3.36
N PHE A 92 8.19 10.22 3.93
CA PHE A 92 7.26 10.73 4.93
C PHE A 92 7.98 11.24 6.19
N TRP A 93 8.97 10.49 6.67
CA TRP A 93 9.73 10.85 7.86
C TRP A 93 10.44 12.20 7.68
N ASP A 94 11.24 12.35 6.62
CA ASP A 94 12.00 13.58 6.34
C ASP A 94 11.09 14.80 6.13
N HIS A 95 9.90 14.59 5.54
CA HIS A 95 8.99 15.69 5.24
C HIS A 95 8.11 16.11 6.43
N TYR A 96 7.73 15.19 7.30
CA TYR A 96 6.71 15.46 8.31
C TYR A 96 7.16 15.26 9.74
N GLN A 97 8.17 14.42 10.00
CA GLN A 97 8.65 14.10 11.36
C GLN A 97 7.49 13.71 12.29
N LEU A 98 6.58 12.87 11.77
CA LEU A 98 5.47 12.28 12.51
C LEU A 98 5.63 10.76 12.51
N PRO A 99 5.17 10.06 13.56
CA PRO A 99 5.09 8.61 13.57
C PRO A 99 4.30 8.10 12.36
N LEU A 100 4.76 6.99 11.79
CA LEU A 100 4.14 6.35 10.63
C LEU A 100 3.42 5.08 11.05
N PHE A 101 2.39 4.68 10.29
CA PHE A 101 1.73 3.39 10.44
C PHE A 101 1.44 2.82 9.05
N ILE A 102 2.06 1.68 8.72
CA ILE A 102 1.69 0.94 7.51
C ILE A 102 0.38 0.21 7.80
N VAL A 103 -0.73 0.84 7.41
CA VAL A 103 -2.08 0.31 7.67
C VAL A 103 -2.54 -0.67 6.59
N GLU A 104 -1.86 -0.68 5.44
CA GLU A 104 -2.06 -1.67 4.39
C GLU A 104 -0.77 -2.01 3.65
N ASN A 105 -0.55 -3.30 3.44
CA ASN A 105 0.35 -3.85 2.44
C ASN A 105 -0.11 -5.27 2.09
N GLY A 106 -0.06 -5.68 0.84
CA GLY A 106 -0.60 -6.99 0.47
C GLY A 106 -0.39 -7.39 -0.97
N PHE A 107 -0.46 -8.69 -1.23
CA PHE A 107 -0.30 -9.27 -2.56
C PHE A 107 -1.57 -9.98 -3.00
N GLY A 108 -2.30 -9.32 -3.91
CA GLY A 108 -3.48 -9.87 -4.55
C GLY A 108 -3.09 -10.84 -5.66
N ALA A 109 -3.44 -12.11 -5.48
CA ALA A 109 -3.12 -13.18 -6.44
C ALA A 109 -4.23 -14.22 -6.47
N ILE A 110 -4.23 -15.06 -7.50
CA ILE A 110 -5.13 -16.22 -7.58
C ILE A 110 -4.54 -17.32 -6.71
N ASP A 111 -5.31 -17.80 -5.73
CA ASP A 111 -4.93 -18.97 -4.96
C ASP A 111 -5.38 -20.26 -5.66
N VAL A 112 -4.49 -21.25 -5.68
CA VAL A 112 -4.79 -22.62 -6.11
C VAL A 112 -4.98 -23.48 -4.87
N ARG A 113 -6.10 -24.23 -4.83
CA ARG A 113 -6.34 -25.22 -3.79
C ARG A 113 -5.74 -26.55 -4.21
N GLU A 114 -4.93 -27.12 -3.33
CA GLU A 114 -4.35 -28.46 -3.48
C GLU A 114 -5.40 -29.55 -3.25
N ALA A 115 -5.07 -30.80 -3.59
CA ALA A 115 -5.99 -31.93 -3.42
C ALA A 115 -6.41 -32.18 -1.96
N ASP A 116 -5.58 -31.80 -0.99
CA ASP A 116 -5.87 -31.86 0.45
C ASP A 116 -6.68 -30.65 0.96
N GLY A 117 -6.99 -29.70 0.07
CA GLY A 117 -7.74 -28.49 0.35
C GLY A 117 -6.92 -27.32 0.89
N SER A 118 -5.61 -27.49 1.06
CA SER A 118 -4.67 -26.43 1.47
C SER A 118 -4.39 -25.43 0.34
N VAL A 119 -3.79 -24.29 0.69
CA VAL A 119 -3.30 -23.29 -0.27
C VAL A 119 -1.84 -23.02 0.04
N ASN A 120 -0.96 -23.34 -0.91
CA ASN A 120 0.48 -23.06 -0.83
C ASN A 120 0.80 -21.72 -1.48
N ASP A 121 0.60 -20.63 -0.73
CA ASP A 121 0.76 -19.26 -1.20
C ASP A 121 2.17 -18.70 -0.96
N GLN A 122 3.20 -19.43 -1.41
CA GLN A 122 4.60 -18.97 -1.28
C GLN A 122 4.84 -17.60 -1.93
N TYR A 123 4.19 -17.30 -3.07
CA TYR A 123 4.26 -16.00 -3.72
C TYR A 123 3.84 -14.83 -2.81
N ARG A 124 2.89 -15.07 -1.89
CA ARG A 124 2.41 -14.07 -0.94
C ARG A 124 3.40 -13.88 0.21
N ILE A 125 3.98 -14.98 0.69
CA ILE A 125 5.07 -14.96 1.68
C ILE A 125 6.27 -14.19 1.11
N ASP A 126 6.69 -14.49 -0.11
CA ASP A 126 7.82 -13.84 -0.77
C ASP A 126 7.62 -12.32 -0.90
N TYR A 127 6.40 -11.90 -1.30
CA TYR A 127 6.06 -10.47 -1.36
C TYR A 127 6.14 -9.81 0.02
N LEU A 128 5.42 -10.34 1.01
CA LEU A 128 5.31 -9.71 2.32
C LEU A 128 6.65 -9.71 3.07
N SER A 129 7.40 -10.82 3.02
CA SER A 129 8.74 -10.93 3.61
C SER A 129 9.70 -9.88 3.05
N ALA A 130 9.70 -9.66 1.72
CA ALA A 130 10.52 -8.64 1.08
C ALA A 130 10.18 -7.23 1.55
N HIS A 131 8.90 -6.90 1.72
CA HIS A 131 8.47 -5.58 2.22
C HIS A 131 8.79 -5.41 3.72
N ILE A 132 8.59 -6.44 4.53
CA ILE A 132 8.93 -6.42 5.96
C ILE A 132 10.43 -6.23 6.16
N ALA A 133 11.27 -6.85 5.32
CA ALA A 133 12.71 -6.64 5.37
C ALA A 133 13.09 -5.18 5.11
N GLU A 134 12.51 -4.53 4.09
CA GLU A 134 12.79 -3.12 3.78
C GLU A 134 12.22 -2.15 4.82
N MET A 135 11.04 -2.46 5.36
CA MET A 135 10.45 -1.74 6.50
C MET A 135 11.36 -1.79 7.73
N LYS A 136 11.91 -2.97 8.05
CA LYS A 136 12.83 -3.14 9.18
C LYS A 136 14.12 -2.33 8.99
N LYS A 137 14.65 -2.25 7.77
CA LYS A 137 15.80 -1.38 7.46
C LYS A 137 15.46 0.09 7.70
N ALA A 138 14.27 0.55 7.28
CA ALA A 138 13.84 1.93 7.54
C ALA A 138 13.81 2.27 9.04
N VAL A 139 13.39 1.32 9.89
CA VAL A 139 13.36 1.52 11.34
C VAL A 139 14.77 1.46 11.95
N VAL A 140 15.54 0.41 11.64
CA VAL A 140 16.81 0.10 12.33
C VAL A 140 17.99 0.89 11.79
N GLU A 141 18.06 1.08 10.47
CA GLU A 141 19.16 1.76 9.79
C GLU A 141 18.87 3.25 9.61
N ASP A 142 17.63 3.60 9.21
CA ASP A 142 17.29 4.98 8.82
C ASP A 142 16.65 5.79 9.97
N GLY A 143 16.19 5.12 11.05
CA GLY A 143 15.66 5.78 12.24
C GLY A 143 14.22 6.30 12.12
N VAL A 144 13.42 5.73 11.20
CA VAL A 144 12.00 6.07 11.05
C VAL A 144 11.19 5.58 12.26
N ASP A 145 10.38 6.45 12.85
CA ASP A 145 9.41 6.06 13.88
C ASP A 145 8.18 5.40 13.23
N LEU A 146 8.10 4.07 13.35
CA LEU A 146 7.04 3.26 12.77
C LEU A 146 6.26 2.52 13.86
N MET A 147 4.98 2.85 13.98
CA MET A 147 4.07 2.31 14.99
C MET A 147 3.74 0.83 14.77
N GLY A 148 3.62 0.39 13.52
CA GLY A 148 3.18 -0.96 13.20
C GLY A 148 2.95 -1.22 11.72
N TYR A 149 2.54 -2.45 11.44
CA TYR A 149 2.35 -3.01 10.09
C TYR A 149 1.17 -3.98 10.07
N THR A 150 0.14 -3.68 9.26
CA THR A 150 -1.08 -4.50 9.15
C THR A 150 -1.32 -4.91 7.69
N PRO A 151 -1.05 -6.18 7.33
CA PRO A 151 -1.34 -6.68 5.99
C PRO A 151 -2.82 -6.56 5.62
N TRP A 152 -3.08 -6.06 4.42
CA TRP A 152 -4.43 -5.88 3.91
C TRP A 152 -5.11 -7.21 3.62
N GLY A 153 -6.42 -7.27 3.89
CA GLY A 153 -7.23 -8.43 3.58
C GLY A 153 -6.72 -9.71 4.24
N CYS A 154 -6.28 -9.63 5.50
CA CYS A 154 -5.71 -10.73 6.29
C CYS A 154 -6.59 -12.00 6.31
N ILE A 155 -7.90 -11.84 6.09
CA ILE A 155 -8.84 -12.88 5.66
C ILE A 155 -9.36 -12.52 4.26
N ASP A 156 -9.54 -13.52 3.39
CA ASP A 156 -10.07 -13.28 2.06
C ASP A 156 -11.41 -12.52 2.09
N LEU A 157 -11.48 -11.50 1.24
CA LEU A 157 -12.58 -10.55 1.11
C LEU A 157 -12.79 -10.18 -0.35
N VAL A 158 -13.90 -9.50 -0.64
CA VAL A 158 -14.17 -8.96 -1.97
C VAL A 158 -13.23 -7.78 -2.24
N SER A 159 -12.42 -7.86 -3.30
CA SER A 159 -11.46 -6.80 -3.65
C SER A 159 -12.17 -5.46 -3.92
N ALA A 160 -11.52 -4.34 -3.58
CA ALA A 160 -12.11 -3.02 -3.80
C ALA A 160 -12.22 -2.66 -5.30
N GLY A 161 -11.09 -2.62 -6.02
CA GLY A 161 -11.05 -2.10 -7.39
C GLY A 161 -11.77 -2.94 -8.44
N THR A 162 -11.92 -4.25 -8.22
CA THR A 162 -12.52 -5.17 -9.20
C THR A 162 -13.74 -5.94 -8.68
N GLY A 163 -14.05 -5.87 -7.38
CA GLY A 163 -15.18 -6.61 -6.80
C GLY A 163 -14.98 -8.14 -6.81
N GLU A 164 -13.73 -8.62 -6.78
CA GLU A 164 -13.38 -10.02 -7.02
C GLU A 164 -13.05 -10.77 -5.73
N MET A 165 -13.61 -11.98 -5.58
CA MET A 165 -13.15 -12.98 -4.61
C MET A 165 -11.90 -13.73 -5.09
N LYS A 166 -11.72 -13.89 -6.41
CA LYS A 166 -10.53 -14.60 -6.96
C LYS A 166 -9.21 -13.85 -6.74
N LYS A 167 -9.26 -12.54 -6.53
CA LYS A 167 -8.09 -11.72 -6.18
C LYS A 167 -7.89 -11.77 -4.66
N ARG A 168 -7.21 -12.80 -4.19
CA ARG A 168 -7.10 -13.13 -2.76
C ARG A 168 -5.88 -12.50 -2.14
N TYR A 169 -6.02 -12.09 -0.88
CA TYR A 169 -4.98 -11.43 -0.10
C TYR A 169 -4.65 -12.15 1.22
N GLY A 170 -5.59 -12.94 1.74
CA GLY A 170 -5.55 -13.31 3.14
C GLY A 170 -4.56 -14.41 3.49
N PHE A 171 -4.25 -14.47 4.77
CA PHE A 171 -3.67 -15.63 5.44
C PHE A 171 -4.73 -16.72 5.68
N ILE A 172 -6.00 -16.30 5.72
CA ILE A 172 -7.17 -17.15 5.91
C ILE A 172 -7.94 -17.20 4.59
N TYR A 173 -8.03 -18.39 4.00
CA TYR A 173 -8.86 -18.64 2.83
C TYR A 173 -10.34 -18.62 3.22
N VAL A 174 -11.17 -18.04 2.36
CA VAL A 174 -12.65 -18.11 2.48
C VAL A 174 -13.20 -18.81 1.25
N ASP A 175 -13.96 -19.88 1.49
CA ASP A 175 -14.65 -20.65 0.45
C ASP A 175 -15.84 -19.88 -0.12
N LYS A 176 -15.51 -18.95 -1.02
CA LYS A 176 -16.45 -18.19 -1.83
C LYS A 176 -15.79 -17.82 -3.16
N ASP A 177 -16.50 -17.95 -4.27
CA ASP A 177 -16.08 -17.51 -5.60
C ASP A 177 -16.75 -16.19 -6.03
N ASN A 178 -16.48 -15.76 -7.27
CA ASN A 178 -17.05 -14.53 -7.84
C ASN A 178 -18.55 -14.64 -8.17
N GLU A 179 -19.06 -15.85 -8.39
CA GLU A 179 -20.48 -16.11 -8.66
C GLU A 179 -21.30 -16.17 -7.37
N GLY A 180 -20.61 -16.17 -6.22
CA GLY A 180 -21.22 -16.25 -4.90
C GLY A 180 -21.39 -17.67 -4.39
N ASN A 181 -20.89 -18.68 -5.11
CA ASN A 181 -20.89 -20.05 -4.66
C ASN A 181 -19.80 -20.28 -3.60
N GLY A 182 -20.01 -21.26 -2.73
CA GLY A 182 -19.09 -21.65 -1.67
C GLY A 182 -19.75 -21.69 -0.30
N THR A 183 -19.11 -22.39 0.63
CA THR A 183 -19.64 -22.66 1.98
C THR A 183 -19.37 -21.55 2.98
N LEU A 184 -18.54 -20.56 2.62
CA LEU A 184 -17.92 -19.60 3.53
C LEU A 184 -17.05 -20.26 4.61
N ALA A 185 -16.67 -21.53 4.46
CA ALA A 185 -15.71 -22.14 5.37
C ALA A 185 -14.37 -21.39 5.34
N ARG A 186 -13.70 -21.34 6.50
CA ARG A 186 -12.38 -20.71 6.66
C ARG A 186 -11.33 -21.80 6.81
N SER A 187 -10.22 -21.65 6.10
CA SER A 187 -9.06 -22.52 6.24
C SER A 187 -7.76 -21.71 6.26
N ARG A 188 -6.74 -22.25 6.91
CA ARG A 188 -5.42 -21.60 6.98
C ARG A 188 -4.68 -21.84 5.67
N LYS A 189 -4.10 -20.79 5.10
CA LYS A 189 -3.12 -20.92 4.02
C LYS A 189 -1.72 -21.15 4.61
N LYS A 190 -0.73 -21.47 3.78
CA LYS A 190 0.66 -21.62 4.24
C LYS A 190 1.15 -20.35 4.94
N SER A 191 0.83 -19.19 4.39
CA SER A 191 1.17 -17.87 4.94
C SER A 191 0.61 -17.60 6.34
N PHE A 192 -0.41 -18.34 6.80
CA PHE A 192 -0.94 -18.19 8.17
C PHE A 192 0.11 -18.52 9.24
N ALA A 193 0.72 -19.69 9.14
CA ALA A 193 1.73 -20.13 10.11
C ALA A 193 3.02 -19.30 9.98
N TRP A 194 3.38 -18.92 8.74
CA TRP A 194 4.48 -18.01 8.49
C TRP A 194 4.28 -16.66 9.18
N TYR A 195 3.13 -16.00 9.01
CA TYR A 195 2.90 -14.69 9.62
C TYR A 195 2.79 -14.78 11.15
N GLN A 196 2.29 -15.89 11.69
CA GLN A 196 2.36 -16.19 13.12
C GLN A 196 3.82 -16.20 13.63
N GLN A 197 4.74 -16.81 12.88
CA GLN A 197 6.16 -16.86 13.22
C GLN A 197 6.83 -15.49 13.08
N VAL A 198 6.45 -14.69 12.07
CA VAL A 198 6.91 -13.30 11.94
C VAL A 198 6.54 -12.50 13.18
N ILE A 199 5.28 -12.57 13.62
CA ILE A 199 4.83 -11.88 14.84
C ILE A 199 5.56 -12.40 16.08
N ALA A 200 5.63 -13.72 16.26
CA ALA A 200 6.25 -14.34 17.43
C ALA A 200 7.76 -14.02 17.56
N SER A 201 8.42 -13.79 16.43
CA SER A 201 9.84 -13.40 16.37
C SER A 201 10.05 -11.89 16.25
N ASN A 202 8.98 -11.07 16.32
CA ASN A 202 9.04 -9.63 16.09
C ASN A 202 9.77 -9.24 14.78
N GLY A 203 9.55 -10.00 13.71
CA GLY A 203 10.18 -9.76 12.41
C GLY A 203 11.64 -10.19 12.29
N GLU A 204 12.19 -10.95 13.25
CA GLU A 204 13.53 -11.54 13.13
C GLU A 204 13.55 -12.78 12.22
N ASN A 205 12.46 -13.56 12.20
CA ASN A 205 12.33 -14.71 11.30
C ASN A 205 11.30 -14.41 10.20
N LEU A 206 11.79 -14.29 8.97
CA LEU A 206 10.99 -14.05 7.76
C LEU A 206 10.97 -15.26 6.80
N SER A 207 11.59 -16.38 7.19
CA SER A 207 11.70 -17.61 6.36
C SER A 207 10.47 -18.51 6.46
#